data_AF-A0A6P0I6U0-F1
#
_entry.id   AF-A0A6P0I6U0-F1
#
_cell.length_a   1.000
_cell.length_b   1.000
_cell.length_c   1.000
_cell.angle_alpha   90.00
_cell.angle_beta   90.00
_cell.angle_gamma   90.00
#
_symmetry.space_group_name_H-M   'P 1'
#
loop_
_entity.id
_entity.type
_entity.pdbx_description
1 polymer ?
#
loop_
_entity_poly.entity_id
_entity_poly.type
_entity_poly.pdbx_seq_one_letter_code
_entity_poly.pdbx_strand_id
1 'polypeptide(L)'
;MNKEEFLKRYLVGERVFNGIVLRGIDLSGANLERIILNDVNLSNTNLVNANLESADFSNTDFTNANLSGANLDYTKWCGSNLTNANLTNASLTSIIFDGANLTGTNMTNADNLTGSMKDAVLYNTIMPD
;
A
#
# COMPACT_ATOMS: atom_id res chain seq x y z
N MET A 1 6.29 -9.11 13.84
CA MET A 1 7.36 -9.78 13.07
C MET A 1 8.42 -8.73 12.76
N ASN A 2 9.71 -9.09 12.63
CA ASN A 2 10.74 -8.11 12.25
C ASN A 2 10.99 -8.11 10.72
N LYS A 3 11.73 -7.12 10.23
CA LYS A 3 12.04 -6.94 8.79
C LYS A 3 12.71 -8.16 8.19
N GLU A 4 13.76 -8.66 8.83
CA GLU A 4 14.59 -9.74 8.31
C GLU A 4 13.79 -11.04 8.16
N GLU A 5 13.01 -11.39 9.18
CA GLU A 5 12.16 -12.57 9.16
C GLU A 5 11.08 -12.47 8.08
N PHE A 6 10.43 -11.31 7.97
CA PHE A 6 9.43 -11.07 6.92
C PHE A 6 10.03 -11.24 5.52
N LEU A 7 11.15 -10.57 5.24
CA LEU A 7 11.80 -10.63 3.93
C LEU A 7 12.37 -12.02 3.65
N LYS A 8 12.89 -12.73 4.65
CA LYS A 8 13.37 -14.11 4.49
C LYS A 8 12.25 -15.05 4.07
N ARG A 9 11.09 -14.97 4.72
CA ARG A 9 9.91 -15.76 4.36
C ARG A 9 9.44 -15.45 2.93
N TYR A 10 9.42 -14.16 2.58
CA TYR A 10 9.09 -13.74 1.22
C TYR A 10 10.08 -14.28 0.18
N LEU A 11 11.38 -14.21 0.46
CA LEU A 11 12.44 -14.69 -0.44
C LEU A 11 12.36 -16.20 -0.71
N VAL A 12 11.90 -16.99 0.25
CA VAL A 12 11.73 -18.45 0.07
C VAL A 12 10.38 -18.83 -0.57
N GLY A 13 9.62 -17.85 -1.06
CA GLY A 13 8.40 -18.07 -1.84
C GLY A 13 7.10 -17.89 -1.07
N GLU A 14 7.14 -17.53 0.21
CA GLU A 14 5.91 -17.16 0.91
C GLU A 14 5.34 -15.86 0.31
N ARG A 15 4.06 -15.89 -0.05
CA ARG A 15 3.37 -14.72 -0.64
C ARG A 15 2.19 -14.25 0.18
N VAL A 16 1.68 -15.08 1.08
CA VAL A 16 0.47 -14.78 1.86
C VAL A 16 0.85 -14.58 3.31
N PHE A 17 0.62 -13.38 3.83
CA PHE A 17 0.81 -13.05 5.25
C PHE A 17 -0.51 -12.56 5.83
N ASN A 18 -0.95 -13.17 6.92
CA ASN A 18 -2.23 -12.85 7.55
C ASN A 18 -2.00 -12.37 8.98
N GLY A 19 -2.61 -11.24 9.37
CA GLY A 19 -2.66 -10.79 10.77
C GLY A 19 -1.32 -10.39 11.39
N ILE A 20 -0.25 -10.26 10.60
CA ILE A 20 1.07 -9.91 11.13
C ILE A 20 1.18 -8.40 11.38
N VAL A 21 2.06 -8.04 12.33
CA VAL A 21 2.39 -6.63 12.61
C VAL A 21 3.76 -6.32 12.03
N LEU A 22 3.80 -5.35 11.12
CA LEU A 22 4.97 -4.77 10.45
C LEU A 22 5.08 -3.25 10.67
N ARG A 23 4.33 -2.71 11.65
CA ARG A 23 4.27 -1.29 11.99
C ARG A 23 5.66 -0.66 12.13
N GLY A 24 5.87 0.46 11.43
CA GLY A 24 7.09 1.27 11.53
C GLY A 24 8.34 0.62 10.93
N ILE A 25 8.21 -0.49 10.20
CA ILE A 25 9.34 -1.14 9.56
C ILE A 25 9.76 -0.35 8.33
N ASP A 26 11.07 -0.33 8.05
CA ASP A 26 11.59 0.19 6.81
C ASP A 26 11.66 -0.92 5.74
N LEU A 27 10.76 -0.85 4.77
CA LEU A 27 10.67 -1.68 3.57
C LEU A 27 10.93 -0.86 2.29
N SER A 28 11.61 0.28 2.40
CA SER A 28 11.96 1.09 1.22
C SER A 28 12.75 0.29 0.20
N GLY A 29 12.39 0.45 -1.08
CA GLY A 29 12.98 -0.25 -2.22
C GLY A 29 12.73 -1.76 -2.24
N ALA A 30 11.92 -2.32 -1.33
CA ALA A 30 11.66 -3.75 -1.32
C ALA A 30 10.89 -4.18 -2.57
N ASN A 31 11.26 -5.33 -3.14
CA ASN A 31 10.46 -6.00 -4.16
C ASN A 31 9.49 -6.97 -3.49
N LEU A 32 8.21 -6.61 -3.48
CA LEU A 32 7.09 -7.34 -2.88
C LEU A 32 5.97 -7.57 -3.90
N GLU A 33 6.34 -7.72 -5.18
CA GLU A 33 5.40 -8.02 -6.29
C GLU A 33 4.48 -9.21 -5.94
N ARG A 34 3.17 -9.05 -6.18
CA ARG A 34 2.14 -10.09 -5.93
C ARG A 34 2.05 -10.57 -4.49
N ILE A 35 2.54 -9.81 -3.51
CA ILE A 35 2.31 -10.13 -2.10
C ILE A 35 0.83 -10.01 -1.74
N ILE A 36 0.36 -10.88 -0.86
CA ILE A 36 -0.99 -10.86 -0.30
C ILE A 36 -0.85 -10.60 1.19
N LEU A 37 -1.33 -9.43 1.63
CA LEU A 37 -1.35 -9.00 3.02
C LEU A 37 -2.81 -8.82 3.43
N ASN A 38 -3.31 -9.74 4.25
CA ASN A 38 -4.67 -9.65 4.79
C ASN A 38 -4.60 -9.34 6.29
N ASP A 39 -5.38 -8.34 6.72
CA ASP A 39 -5.45 -7.93 8.13
C ASP A 39 -4.07 -7.59 8.74
N VAL A 40 -3.14 -7.10 7.92
CA VAL A 40 -1.78 -6.75 8.34
C VAL A 40 -1.74 -5.32 8.86
N ASN A 41 -0.90 -5.05 9.85
CA ASN A 41 -0.61 -3.69 10.28
C ASN A 41 0.70 -3.20 9.65
N LEU A 42 0.58 -2.31 8.67
CA LEU A 42 1.66 -1.55 8.00
C LEU A 42 1.65 -0.05 8.38
N SER A 43 1.00 0.32 9.48
CA SER A 43 0.96 1.72 9.90
C SER A 43 2.37 2.25 10.13
N ASN A 44 2.63 3.50 9.72
CA ASN A 44 3.92 4.18 9.84
C ASN A 44 5.10 3.47 9.13
N THR A 45 4.85 2.47 8.28
CA THR A 45 5.90 1.77 7.53
C THR A 45 6.47 2.66 6.44
N ASN A 46 7.78 2.55 6.19
CA ASN A 46 8.41 3.17 5.03
C ASN A 46 8.44 2.17 3.85
N LEU A 47 7.76 2.49 2.76
CA LEU A 47 7.65 1.74 1.51
C LEU A 47 8.08 2.60 0.31
N VAL A 48 8.88 3.63 0.55
CA VAL A 48 9.41 4.51 -0.51
C VAL A 48 10.06 3.69 -1.60
N ASN A 49 9.68 3.94 -2.85
CA ASN A 49 10.20 3.25 -4.04
C ASN A 49 10.07 1.71 -4.00
N ALA A 50 9.17 1.15 -3.18
CA ALA A 50 8.93 -0.29 -3.17
C ALA A 50 8.21 -0.73 -4.46
N ASN A 51 8.50 -1.94 -4.93
CA ASN A 51 7.72 -2.58 -5.98
C ASN A 51 6.62 -3.43 -5.33
N LEU A 52 5.36 -3.01 -5.47
CA LEU A 52 4.18 -3.67 -4.92
C LEU A 52 3.19 -4.05 -6.02
N GLU A 53 3.64 -4.08 -7.28
CA GLU A 53 2.81 -4.40 -8.42
C GLU A 53 2.00 -5.69 -8.19
N SER A 54 0.71 -5.65 -8.55
CA SER A 54 -0.23 -6.76 -8.42
C SER A 54 -0.43 -7.30 -6.99
N ALA A 55 -0.04 -6.54 -5.95
CA ALA A 55 -0.26 -6.92 -4.56
C ALA A 55 -1.73 -6.78 -4.13
N ASP A 56 -2.12 -7.59 -3.14
CA ASP A 56 -3.42 -7.53 -2.47
C ASP A 56 -3.25 -7.07 -1.03
N PHE A 57 -3.84 -5.93 -0.70
CA PHE A 57 -3.78 -5.25 0.59
C PHE A 57 -5.16 -5.14 1.26
N SER A 58 -6.09 -6.01 0.89
CA SER A 58 -7.44 -6.01 1.44
C SER A 58 -7.41 -6.03 2.98
N ASN A 59 -8.18 -5.14 3.61
CA ASN A 59 -8.28 -4.96 5.07
C ASN A 59 -6.94 -4.64 5.79
N THR A 60 -5.92 -4.14 5.10
CA THR A 60 -4.64 -3.79 5.71
C THR A 60 -4.61 -2.33 6.20
N ASP A 61 -3.92 -2.08 7.31
CA ASP A 61 -3.74 -0.73 7.87
C ASP A 61 -2.43 -0.10 7.41
N PHE A 62 -2.53 0.99 6.64
CA PHE A 62 -1.44 1.83 6.13
C PHE A 62 -1.45 3.24 6.73
N THR A 63 -2.08 3.43 7.89
CA THR A 63 -2.15 4.76 8.53
C THR A 63 -0.75 5.37 8.66
N ASN A 64 -0.56 6.58 8.12
CA ASN A 64 0.71 7.31 8.04
C ASN A 64 1.86 6.57 7.32
N ALA A 65 1.59 5.55 6.51
CA ALA A 65 2.63 4.86 5.74
C ALA A 65 3.19 5.77 4.64
N ASN A 66 4.48 5.65 4.35
CA ASN A 66 5.12 6.38 3.26
C ASN A 66 5.36 5.46 2.06
N LEU A 67 4.56 5.61 1.01
CA LEU A 67 4.64 4.87 -0.25
C LEU A 67 5.09 5.77 -1.42
N SER A 68 5.75 6.90 -1.15
CA SER A 68 6.14 7.81 -2.23
C SER A 68 7.06 7.13 -3.24
N GLY A 69 6.78 7.29 -4.54
CA GLY A 69 7.53 6.65 -5.62
C GLY A 69 7.33 5.14 -5.76
N ALA A 70 6.42 4.53 -4.99
CA ALA A 70 6.16 3.10 -5.10
C ALA A 70 5.46 2.74 -6.43
N ASN A 71 5.75 1.55 -6.94
CA ASN A 71 4.95 0.95 -8.00
C ASN A 71 3.75 0.24 -7.37
N LEU A 72 2.55 0.78 -7.56
CA LEU A 72 1.28 0.24 -7.05
C LEU A 72 0.34 -0.19 -8.18
N ASP A 73 0.89 -0.44 -9.37
CA ASP A 73 0.09 -0.87 -10.51
C ASP A 73 -0.63 -2.20 -10.19
N TYR A 74 -1.90 -2.29 -10.59
CA TYR A 74 -2.77 -3.46 -10.45
C TYR A 74 -3.02 -3.91 -8.99
N THR A 75 -2.83 -3.01 -8.02
CA THR A 75 -3.02 -3.35 -6.60
C THR A 75 -4.47 -3.29 -6.14
N LYS A 76 -4.80 -4.11 -5.14
CA LYS A 76 -6.13 -4.14 -4.49
C LYS A 76 -6.05 -3.66 -3.06
N TRP A 77 -6.98 -2.81 -2.66
CA TRP A 77 -6.99 -2.12 -1.38
C TRP A 77 -8.37 -2.15 -0.72
N CYS A 78 -9.19 -3.16 -1.06
CA CYS A 78 -10.58 -3.24 -0.62
C CYS A 78 -10.68 -3.17 0.92
N GLY A 79 -11.41 -2.18 1.44
CA GLY A 79 -11.59 -1.98 2.89
C GLY A 79 -10.32 -1.63 3.67
N SER A 80 -9.21 -1.31 3.00
CA SER A 80 -7.96 -0.91 3.66
C SER A 80 -8.04 0.53 4.22
N ASN A 81 -7.16 0.83 5.17
CA ASN A 81 -7.06 2.16 5.76
C ASN A 81 -5.75 2.84 5.36
N LEU A 82 -5.82 3.84 4.49
CA LEU A 82 -4.68 4.66 4.03
C LEU A 82 -4.68 6.06 4.65
N THR A 83 -5.33 6.25 5.81
CA THR A 83 -5.43 7.57 6.44
C THR A 83 -4.05 8.23 6.58
N ASN A 84 -3.89 9.44 6.04
CA ASN A 84 -2.64 10.22 5.99
C ASN A 84 -1.44 9.50 5.33
N ALA A 85 -1.69 8.48 4.50
CA ALA A 85 -0.62 7.84 3.75
C ALA A 85 -0.06 8.79 2.67
N ASN A 86 1.22 8.65 2.37
CA ASN A 86 1.89 9.39 1.30
C ASN A 86 2.04 8.48 0.07
N LEU A 87 1.32 8.79 -1.00
CA LEU A 87 1.37 8.13 -2.32
C LEU A 87 1.98 9.06 -3.39
N THR A 88 2.72 10.11 -3.00
CA THR A 88 3.28 11.07 -3.96
C THR A 88 4.23 10.40 -4.96
N ASN A 89 4.14 10.77 -6.23
CA ASN A 89 4.94 10.20 -7.32
C ASN A 89 4.78 8.66 -7.50
N ALA A 90 3.76 8.04 -6.93
CA ALA A 90 3.50 6.60 -7.12
C ALA A 90 2.86 6.33 -8.50
N SER A 91 3.04 5.11 -9.03
CA SER A 91 2.27 4.65 -10.19
C SER A 91 1.01 3.95 -9.72
N LEU A 92 -0.16 4.36 -10.23
CA LEU A 92 -1.49 3.95 -9.76
C LEU A 92 -2.34 3.31 -10.88
N THR A 93 -1.72 2.62 -11.84
CA THR A 93 -2.43 2.01 -12.97
C THR A 93 -3.37 0.90 -12.50
N SER A 94 -4.64 0.95 -12.91
CA SER A 94 -5.66 -0.08 -12.61
C SER A 94 -5.76 -0.47 -11.12
N ILE A 95 -5.69 0.54 -10.24
CA ILE A 95 -5.81 0.34 -8.79
C ILE A 95 -7.27 0.13 -8.36
N ILE A 96 -7.49 -0.67 -7.32
CA ILE A 96 -8.83 -0.91 -6.75
C ILE A 96 -8.83 -0.44 -5.29
N PHE A 97 -9.36 0.76 -5.06
CA PHE A 97 -9.56 1.36 -3.72
C PHE A 97 -11.00 1.21 -3.21
N ASP A 98 -11.76 0.23 -3.69
CA ASP A 98 -13.17 0.11 -3.34
C ASP A 98 -13.37 -0.04 -1.81
N GLY A 99 -14.16 0.85 -1.21
CA GLY A 99 -14.38 0.91 0.23
C GLY A 99 -13.15 1.28 1.07
N ALA A 100 -12.03 1.68 0.45
CA ALA A 100 -10.83 2.10 1.18
C ALA A 100 -11.03 3.47 1.84
N ASN A 101 -10.38 3.68 2.99
CA ASN A 101 -10.32 4.99 3.61
C ASN A 101 -9.03 5.72 3.19
N LEU A 102 -9.18 6.74 2.33
CA LEU A 102 -8.10 7.57 1.80
C LEU A 102 -8.04 8.95 2.49
N THR A 103 -8.62 9.09 3.69
CA THR A 103 -8.69 10.37 4.39
C THR A 103 -7.30 10.99 4.57
N GLY A 104 -7.08 12.19 4.06
CA GLY A 104 -5.79 12.87 4.16
C GLY A 104 -4.65 12.23 3.35
N THR A 105 -4.93 11.20 2.54
CA THR A 105 -3.93 10.58 1.67
C THR A 105 -3.46 11.59 0.62
N ASN A 106 -2.15 11.64 0.39
CA ASN A 106 -1.55 12.54 -0.60
C ASN A 106 -1.11 11.77 -1.86
N MET A 107 -1.71 12.08 -3.01
CA MET A 107 -1.38 11.51 -4.33
C MET A 107 -0.80 12.55 -5.31
N THR A 108 -0.22 13.66 -4.84
CA THR A 108 0.44 14.64 -5.73
C THR A 108 1.47 13.97 -6.65
N ASN A 109 1.46 14.32 -7.94
CA ASN A 109 2.31 13.76 -8.99
C ASN A 109 2.19 12.24 -9.18
N ALA A 110 1.15 11.58 -8.67
CA ALA A 110 0.99 10.15 -8.90
C ALA A 110 0.47 9.91 -10.32
N ASP A 111 1.13 9.04 -11.07
CA ASP A 111 0.83 8.82 -12.47
C ASP A 111 -0.22 7.72 -12.68
N ASN A 112 -0.94 7.80 -13.80
CA ASN A 112 -1.81 6.74 -14.31
C ASN A 112 -2.94 6.31 -13.37
N LEU A 113 -3.47 7.22 -12.53
CA LEU A 113 -4.60 6.93 -11.65
C LEU A 113 -5.82 6.47 -12.45
N THR A 114 -5.96 5.16 -12.56
CA THR A 114 -7.00 4.46 -13.31
C THR A 114 -7.48 3.30 -12.46
N GLY A 115 -8.73 2.89 -12.66
CA GLY A 115 -9.35 1.84 -11.85
C GLY A 115 -10.54 2.34 -11.06
N SER A 116 -10.73 1.82 -9.85
CA SER A 116 -11.98 2.01 -9.09
C SER A 116 -11.73 2.59 -7.71
N MET A 117 -12.61 3.50 -7.30
CA MET A 117 -12.67 4.10 -5.95
C MET A 117 -14.11 4.06 -5.43
N LYS A 118 -14.87 3.03 -5.77
CA LYS A 118 -16.28 2.94 -5.40
C LYS A 118 -16.38 2.87 -3.87
N ASP A 119 -17.27 3.66 -3.28
CA ASP A 119 -17.49 3.70 -1.82
C ASP A 119 -16.23 4.08 -1.00
N ALA A 120 -15.17 4.58 -1.65
CA ALA A 120 -13.97 5.05 -0.96
C ALA A 120 -14.23 6.37 -0.21
N VAL A 121 -13.59 6.54 0.94
CA VAL A 121 -13.67 7.77 1.74
C VAL A 121 -12.52 8.69 1.35
N LEU A 122 -12.83 9.86 0.78
CA LEU A 122 -11.85 10.77 0.18
C LEU A 122 -11.68 12.11 0.95
N TYR A 123 -12.02 12.16 2.24
CA TYR A 123 -11.99 13.41 2.99
C TYR A 123 -10.56 13.97 3.09
N ASN A 124 -10.33 15.22 2.65
CA ASN A 124 -9.01 15.85 2.59
C ASN A 124 -7.95 15.05 1.78
N THR A 125 -8.38 14.13 0.91
CA THR A 125 -7.48 13.46 -0.03
C THR A 125 -6.96 14.45 -1.07
N ILE A 126 -5.65 14.45 -1.31
CA ILE A 126 -5.04 15.22 -2.39
C ILE A 126 -4.95 14.29 -3.59
N MET A 127 -5.72 14.56 -4.64
CA MET A 127 -5.68 13.81 -5.90
C MET A 127 -4.43 14.18 -6.72
N PRO A 128 -4.03 13.33 -7.70
CA PRO A 128 -3.01 13.70 -8.69
C PRO A 128 -3.40 14.98 -9.46
N ASP A 129 -2.38 15.68 -9.96
CA ASP A 129 -2.49 16.90 -10.78
C ASP A 129 -2.86 16.65 -12.25
#